data_AF-A0AAW2X4E1-F1
#
_entry.id   AF-A0AAW2X4E1-F1
#
_cell.length_a   1.000
_cell.length_b   1.000
_cell.length_c   1.000
_cell.angle_alpha   90.00
_cell.angle_beta   90.00
_cell.angle_gamma   90.00
#
_symmetry.space_group_name_H-M   'P 1'
#
loop_
_entity.id
_entity.type
_entity.pdbx_description
1 polymer ?
#
loop_
_entity_poly.entity_id
_entity_poly.type
_entity_poly.pdbx_seq_one_letter_code
_entity_poly.pdbx_strand_id
1 'polypeptide(L)'
;MYYEMTMEQRWERIFACRKNPYGDQGSSVVIDALVHNEEVLVGGIKAVWNERSVQEGVIWFTSYGPGGEQMSVGLRAEVVERMKWEQAREVVGGGDRQVRINRVEELKENEEWSEFGCYVLVDLKRMDGSLVMSYDFKHFHRTKTKWE
;
A
#
# COMPACT_ATOMS: atom_id res chain seq x y z
N MET A 1 -15.75 -0.30 -26.07
CA MET A 1 -14.35 0.07 -25.81
C MET A 1 -13.96 -0.60 -24.51
N TYR A 2 -12.86 -1.37 -24.51
CA TYR A 2 -12.35 -2.08 -23.34
C TYR A 2 -11.03 -1.43 -22.93
N TYR A 3 -10.80 -1.27 -21.63
CA TYR A 3 -9.53 -0.80 -21.08
C TYR A 3 -8.71 -2.01 -20.62
N GLU A 4 -7.41 -1.98 -20.86
CA GLU A 4 -6.49 -2.99 -20.35
C GLU A 4 -6.14 -2.68 -18.90
N MET A 5 -5.97 -3.73 -18.10
CA MET A 5 -5.56 -3.62 -16.71
C MET A 5 -4.32 -4.47 -16.48
N THR A 6 -3.22 -3.82 -16.14
CA THR A 6 -1.93 -4.46 -15.86
C THR A 6 -1.73 -4.61 -14.36
N MET A 7 -0.95 -5.62 -13.97
CA MET A 7 -0.59 -5.88 -12.58
C MET A 7 0.94 -5.92 -12.45
N GLU A 8 1.48 -5.15 -11.52
CA GLU A 8 2.91 -5.08 -11.22
C GLU A 8 3.13 -5.28 -9.72
N GLN A 9 4.28 -5.87 -9.34
CA GLN A 9 4.66 -6.00 -7.93
C GLN A 9 5.84 -5.09 -7.61
N ARG A 10 5.81 -4.44 -6.44
CA ARG A 10 6.91 -3.60 -5.94
C ARG A 10 7.09 -3.70 -4.44
N TRP A 11 8.27 -3.32 -3.95
CA TRP A 11 8.53 -3.17 -2.50
C TRP A 11 8.37 -1.70 -2.11
N GLU A 12 7.43 -1.41 -1.20
CA GLU A 12 7.21 -0.06 -0.67
C GLU A 12 7.79 0.04 0.74
N ARG A 13 8.57 1.10 1.02
CA ARG A 13 9.15 1.33 2.34
C ARG A 13 8.10 1.90 3.28
N ILE A 14 7.81 1.19 4.37
CA ILE A 14 6.79 1.56 5.36
C ILE A 14 7.38 2.13 6.65
N PHE A 15 8.65 1.86 6.92
CA PHE A 15 9.36 2.36 8.09
C PHE A 15 10.84 2.52 7.76
N ALA A 16 11.46 3.56 8.31
CA ALA A 16 12.89 3.78 8.23
C ALA A 16 13.42 4.39 9.52
N CYS A 17 14.61 3.98 9.94
CA CYS A 17 15.31 4.55 11.08
C CYS A 17 16.79 4.70 10.73
N ARG A 18 17.44 5.73 11.27
CA ARG A 18 18.88 5.94 11.12
C ARG A 18 19.54 5.82 12.49
N LYS A 19 20.72 5.21 12.52
CA LYS A 19 21.51 5.08 13.74
C LYS A 19 21.85 6.46 14.27
N ASN A 20 21.52 6.75 15.53
CA ASN A 20 21.95 7.98 16.17
C ASN A 20 23.45 7.86 16.55
N PRO A 21 24.35 8.69 15.99
CA PRO A 21 25.78 8.60 16.28
C PRO A 21 26.13 8.96 17.73
N TYR A 22 25.24 9.64 18.45
CA TYR A 22 25.45 10.06 19.84
C TYR A 22 24.63 9.26 20.86
N GLY A 23 23.86 8.26 20.40
CA GLY A 23 22.97 7.47 21.23
C GLY A 23 23.35 6.01 21.24
N ASP A 24 23.08 5.34 22.36
CA ASP A 24 23.19 3.88 22.49
C ASP A 24 21.98 3.22 21.82
N GLN A 25 21.84 3.41 20.50
CA GLN A 25 20.91 2.59 19.73
C GLN A 25 21.52 1.20 19.64
N GLY A 26 21.03 0.33 20.53
CA GLY A 26 21.44 -1.07 20.65
C GLY A 26 21.18 -1.88 19.39
N SER A 27 21.48 -3.17 19.47
CA SER A 27 21.33 -4.16 18.41
C SER A 27 19.88 -4.47 18.00
N SER A 28 18.92 -3.58 18.27
CA SER A 28 17.50 -3.81 17.93
C SER A 28 16.79 -2.53 17.51
N VAL A 29 15.82 -2.67 16.60
CA VAL A 29 14.95 -1.61 16.12
C VAL A 29 13.50 -2.02 16.35
N VAL A 30 12.75 -1.13 17.01
CA VAL A 30 11.30 -1.29 17.20
C VAL A 30 10.59 -0.64 16.02
N ILE A 31 9.84 -1.45 15.28
CA ILE A 31 8.99 -1.01 14.18
C ILE A 31 7.58 -0.81 14.74
N ASP A 32 7.07 0.40 14.59
CA ASP A 32 5.67 0.74 14.85
C ASP A 32 5.12 1.53 13.67
N ALA A 33 4.45 0.82 12.75
CA ALA A 33 3.93 1.40 11.52
C ALA A 33 2.45 1.05 11.36
N LEU A 34 1.62 2.07 11.13
CA LEU A 34 0.23 1.91 10.72
C LEU A 34 0.17 1.93 9.19
N VAL A 35 -0.25 0.82 8.58
CA VAL A 35 -0.24 0.69 7.12
C VAL A 35 -1.64 0.33 6.62
N HIS A 36 -2.08 1.01 5.57
CA HIS A 36 -3.35 0.75 4.90
C HIS A 36 -3.21 -0.44 3.94
N ASN A 37 -4.20 -1.32 3.91
CA ASN A 37 -4.18 -2.55 3.10
C ASN A 37 -4.42 -2.27 1.62
N GLU A 38 -5.17 -1.21 1.35
CA GLU A 38 -5.67 -0.82 0.04
C GLU A 38 -5.49 0.69 -0.08
N GLU A 39 -4.85 1.11 -1.17
CA GLU A 39 -4.70 2.52 -1.51
C GLU A 39 -5.04 2.70 -2.99
N VAL A 40 -5.89 3.68 -3.29
CA VAL A 40 -6.31 3.96 -4.66
C VAL A 40 -5.85 5.35 -5.02
N LEU A 41 -5.18 5.47 -6.17
CA LEU A 41 -4.78 6.76 -6.73
C LEU A 41 -5.53 6.99 -8.03
N VAL A 42 -6.07 8.20 -8.19
CA VAL A 42 -6.71 8.67 -9.43
C VAL A 42 -5.93 9.90 -9.88
N GLY A 43 -5.35 9.83 -11.08
CA GLY A 43 -4.43 10.87 -11.58
C GLY A 43 -3.19 11.06 -10.71
N GLY A 44 -2.73 9.99 -10.02
CA GLY A 44 -1.60 10.05 -9.09
C GLY A 44 -1.92 10.65 -7.71
N ILE A 45 -3.18 11.00 -7.44
CA ILE A 45 -3.62 11.56 -6.17
C ILE A 45 -4.50 10.56 -5.44
N LYS A 46 -4.31 10.42 -4.13
CA LYS A 46 -5.10 9.51 -3.29
C LYS A 46 -6.60 9.80 -3.44
N ALA A 47 -7.35 8.79 -3.85
CA ALA A 47 -8.78 8.87 -4.07
C ALA A 47 -9.56 8.50 -2.80
N VAL A 48 -10.66 9.21 -2.58
CA VAL A 48 -11.67 8.89 -1.58
C VAL A 48 -12.73 8.01 -2.24
N TRP A 49 -13.11 6.93 -1.56
CA TRP A 49 -14.12 6.00 -2.03
C TRP A 49 -14.70 5.18 -0.87
N ASN A 50 -15.92 4.68 -1.05
CA ASN A 50 -16.57 3.78 -0.11
C ASN A 50 -17.29 2.67 -0.87
N GLU A 51 -17.17 1.43 -0.40
CA GLU A 51 -17.91 0.29 -0.96
C GLU A 51 -19.42 0.46 -0.78
N ARG A 52 -19.85 1.25 0.20
CA ARG A 52 -21.27 1.53 0.44
C ARG A 52 -21.82 2.63 -0.46
N SER A 53 -20.96 3.41 -1.11
CA SER A 53 -21.37 4.45 -2.06
C SER A 53 -21.43 3.88 -3.49
N VAL A 54 -22.04 2.69 -3.64
CA VAL A 54 -22.34 2.14 -4.97
C VAL A 54 -23.53 2.90 -5.53
N GLN A 55 -23.34 3.53 -6.69
CA GLN A 55 -24.42 4.14 -7.44
C GLN A 55 -24.59 3.36 -8.74
N GLU A 56 -25.76 2.77 -8.96
CA GLU A 56 -26.08 2.00 -10.17
C GLU A 56 -25.10 0.85 -10.47
N GLY A 57 -24.58 0.19 -9.44
CA GLY A 57 -23.60 -0.89 -9.57
C GLY A 57 -22.17 -0.41 -9.85
N VAL A 58 -21.91 0.90 -9.77
CA VAL A 58 -20.59 1.50 -9.97
C VAL A 58 -20.06 2.05 -8.64
N ILE A 59 -18.81 1.70 -8.32
CA ILE A 59 -18.03 2.33 -7.24
C ILE A 59 -17.24 3.47 -7.86
N TRP A 60 -17.45 4.67 -7.31
CA TRP A 60 -16.74 5.87 -7.73
C TRP A 60 -15.54 6.14 -6.83
N PHE A 61 -14.40 6.38 -7.47
CA PHE A 61 -13.15 6.77 -6.85
C PHE A 61 -12.85 8.21 -7.22
N THR A 62 -12.83 9.11 -6.24
CA THR A 62 -12.69 10.55 -6.48
C THR A 62 -11.44 11.09 -5.82
N SER A 63 -10.56 11.73 -6.59
CA SER A 63 -9.42 12.49 -6.07
C SER A 63 -9.65 14.00 -6.22
N TYR A 64 -9.02 14.76 -5.33
CA TYR A 64 -9.08 16.21 -5.28
C TYR A 64 -7.67 16.79 -5.41
N GLY A 65 -7.43 17.49 -6.52
CA GLY A 65 -6.16 18.14 -6.80
C GLY A 65 -5.90 19.38 -5.93
N PRO A 66 -4.65 19.86 -5.88
CA PRO A 66 -4.28 21.05 -5.09
C PRO A 66 -5.05 22.32 -5.49
N GLY A 67 -5.49 22.41 -6.76
CA GLY A 67 -6.29 23.51 -7.28
C GLY A 67 -7.81 23.35 -7.13
N GLY A 68 -8.28 22.32 -6.40
CA GLY A 68 -9.71 22.00 -6.29
C GLY A 68 -10.27 21.23 -7.49
N GLU A 69 -9.42 20.84 -8.45
CA GLU A 69 -9.79 19.99 -9.57
C GLU A 69 -10.24 18.61 -9.06
N GLN A 70 -11.41 18.16 -9.50
CA GLN A 70 -11.95 16.86 -9.14
C GLN A 70 -11.76 15.90 -10.30
N MET A 71 -11.16 14.74 -10.03
CA MET A 71 -11.10 13.63 -10.98
C MET A 71 -11.83 12.43 -10.39
N SER A 72 -12.69 11.79 -11.18
CA SER A 72 -13.45 10.61 -10.72
C SER A 72 -13.38 9.48 -11.74
N VAL A 73 -13.15 8.27 -11.24
CA VAL A 73 -13.12 7.04 -12.04
C VAL A 73 -14.17 6.10 -11.48
N GLY A 74 -15.03 5.59 -12.34
CA GLY A 74 -16.07 4.63 -11.98
C GLY A 74 -15.68 3.23 -12.41
N LEU A 75 -15.68 2.28 -11.48
CA LEU A 75 -15.55 0.86 -11.79
C LEU A 75 -16.84 0.13 -11.40
N ARG A 76 -17.25 -0.81 -12.25
CA ARG A 76 -18.31 -1.75 -11.90
C ARG A 76 -17.93 -2.51 -10.63
N ALA A 77 -18.88 -2.67 -9.71
CA ALA A 77 -18.66 -3.32 -8.43
C ALA A 77 -18.08 -4.73 -8.60
N GLU A 78 -18.55 -5.46 -9.61
CA GLU A 78 -18.08 -6.82 -9.94
C GLU A 78 -16.59 -6.86 -10.29
N VAL A 79 -16.07 -5.79 -10.92
CA VAL A 79 -14.65 -5.66 -11.26
C VAL A 79 -13.81 -5.44 -10.00
N VAL A 80 -14.27 -4.56 -9.10
CA VAL A 80 -13.59 -4.28 -7.82
C VAL A 80 -13.60 -5.50 -6.91
N GLU A 81 -14.75 -6.18 -6.80
CA GLU A 81 -14.89 -7.43 -6.04
C GLU A 81 -13.96 -8.52 -6.58
N ARG A 82 -13.88 -8.67 -7.91
CA ARG A 82 -12.97 -9.64 -8.52
C ARG A 82 -11.51 -9.35 -8.19
N MET A 83 -11.10 -8.07 -8.24
CA MET A 83 -9.74 -7.67 -7.87
C MET A 83 -9.41 -8.01 -6.44
N LYS A 84 -10.34 -7.71 -5.51
CA LYS A 84 -10.19 -8.03 -4.09
C LYS A 84 -10.16 -9.52 -3.84
N TRP A 85 -11.03 -10.30 -4.48
CA TRP A 85 -11.08 -11.75 -4.32
C TRP A 85 -9.76 -12.41 -4.71
N GLU A 86 -9.15 -12.00 -5.82
CA GLU A 86 -7.85 -12.52 -6.26
C GLU A 86 -6.74 -12.27 -5.23
N GLN A 87 -6.80 -11.12 -4.54
CA GLN A 87 -5.82 -10.70 -3.54
C GLN A 87 -6.10 -11.32 -2.15
N ALA A 88 -7.37 -11.44 -1.76
CA ALA A 88 -7.79 -12.02 -0.49
C ALA A 88 -7.46 -13.52 -0.35
N ARG A 89 -7.17 -14.22 -1.46
CA ARG A 89 -6.65 -15.60 -1.40
C ARG A 89 -5.28 -15.68 -0.71
N GLU A 90 -4.50 -14.61 -0.70
CA GLU A 90 -3.23 -14.52 0.01
C GLU A 90 -3.36 -13.87 1.40
N VAL A 91 -4.41 -13.06 1.63
CA VAL A 91 -4.62 -12.34 2.89
C VAL A 91 -5.55 -13.13 3.81
N VAL A 92 -4.96 -13.93 4.70
CA VAL A 92 -5.69 -14.54 5.83
C VAL A 92 -5.96 -13.45 6.87
N GLY A 93 -7.13 -12.83 6.80
CA GLY A 93 -7.55 -11.82 7.78
C GLY A 93 -8.44 -10.76 7.16
N GLY A 94 -9.73 -10.87 7.42
CA GLY A 94 -10.77 -10.07 6.78
C GLY A 94 -10.79 -8.60 7.18
N GLY A 95 -11.27 -7.78 6.25
CA GLY A 95 -12.09 -6.59 6.49
C GLY A 95 -11.41 -5.32 6.95
N ASP A 96 -10.32 -5.40 7.73
CA ASP A 96 -9.70 -4.19 8.27
C ASP A 96 -8.78 -3.50 7.26
N ARG A 97 -9.12 -2.23 6.97
CA ARG A 97 -8.40 -1.43 5.98
C ARG A 97 -7.04 -0.93 6.44
N GLN A 98 -6.68 -1.23 7.69
CA GLN A 98 -5.48 -0.77 8.37
C GLN A 98 -4.95 -1.90 9.24
N VAL A 99 -3.65 -2.13 9.16
CA VAL A 99 -2.94 -3.05 10.03
C VAL A 99 -1.80 -2.30 10.71
N ARG A 100 -1.71 -2.44 12.02
CA ARG A 100 -0.57 -1.94 12.79
C ARG A 100 0.49 -3.03 12.84
N ILE A 101 1.64 -2.76 12.25
CA ILE A 101 2.81 -3.62 12.33
C ILE A 101 3.61 -3.17 13.55
N ASN A 102 3.59 -4.01 14.59
CA ASN A 102 4.42 -3.86 15.77
C ASN A 102 5.35 -5.07 15.88
N ARG A 103 6.64 -4.86 15.62
CA ARG A 103 7.66 -5.91 15.66
C ARG A 103 8.99 -5.32 16.08
N VAL A 104 9.79 -6.13 16.78
CA VAL A 104 11.20 -5.83 17.07
C VAL A 104 12.06 -6.62 16.10
N GLU A 105 13.00 -5.94 15.44
CA GLU A 105 14.02 -6.56 14.59
C GLU A 105 15.37 -6.43 15.26
N GLU A 106 16.05 -7.55 15.41
CA GLU A 106 17.38 -7.62 15.99
C GLU A 106 18.42 -7.65 14.87
N LEU A 107 19.45 -6.82 15.03
CA LEU A 107 20.63 -6.83 14.21
C LEU A 107 21.41 -8.11 14.48
N LYS A 108 21.95 -8.73 13.43
CA LYS A 108 22.81 -9.90 13.59
C LYS A 108 24.09 -9.51 14.34
N GLU A 109 24.59 -10.44 15.14
CA GLU A 109 25.85 -10.27 15.85
C GLU A 109 26.98 -9.94 14.86
N ASN A 110 27.76 -8.90 15.17
CA ASN A 110 28.90 -8.37 14.39
C ASN A 110 28.56 -7.60 13.09
N GLU A 111 27.31 -7.23 12.84
CA GLU A 111 26.98 -6.27 11.77
C GLU A 111 27.01 -4.84 12.34
N GLU A 112 27.59 -3.89 11.60
CA GLU A 112 27.41 -2.46 11.83
C GLU A 112 26.32 -1.97 10.89
N TRP A 113 25.51 -1.02 11.36
CA TRP A 113 24.47 -0.40 10.55
C TRP A 113 24.41 1.11 10.79
N SER A 114 23.94 1.80 9.78
CA SER A 114 23.71 3.23 9.69
C SER A 114 22.25 3.54 9.37
N GLU A 115 21.59 2.74 8.52
CA GLU A 115 20.18 2.90 8.16
C GLU A 115 19.44 1.56 8.22
N PHE A 116 18.23 1.58 8.76
CA PHE A 116 17.31 0.47 8.81
C PHE A 116 16.08 0.82 7.98
N GLY A 117 15.61 -0.11 7.15
CA GLY A 117 14.38 0.01 6.38
C GLY A 117 13.52 -1.24 6.46
N CYS A 118 12.20 -1.05 6.66
CA CYS A 118 11.20 -2.11 6.53
C CYS A 118 10.31 -1.82 5.33
N TYR A 119 10.07 -2.87 4.53
CA TYR A 119 9.36 -2.81 3.26
C TYR A 119 8.21 -3.82 3.25
N VAL A 120 7.12 -3.48 2.57
CA VAL A 120 5.99 -4.36 2.31
C VAL A 120 5.88 -4.62 0.80
N LEU A 121 5.50 -5.84 0.42
CA LEU A 121 5.16 -6.13 -0.97
C LEU A 121 3.83 -5.45 -1.32
N VAL A 122 3.80 -4.76 -2.45
CA VAL A 122 2.63 -4.06 -2.98
C VAL A 122 2.32 -4.56 -4.38
N ASP A 123 1.09 -5.02 -4.56
CA ASP A 123 0.55 -5.37 -5.86
C ASP A 123 -0.22 -4.16 -6.41
N LEU A 124 0.25 -3.66 -7.55
CA LEU A 124 -0.24 -2.46 -8.20
C LEU A 124 -1.02 -2.84 -9.45
N LYS A 125 -2.34 -2.63 -9.43
CA LYS A 125 -3.17 -2.75 -10.64
C LYS A 125 -3.33 -1.38 -11.29
N ARG A 126 -3.02 -1.26 -12.58
CA ARG A 126 -3.11 -0.01 -13.35
C ARG A 126 -4.04 -0.18 -14.53
N MET A 127 -4.87 0.82 -14.80
CA MET A 127 -5.54 0.96 -16.10
C MET A 127 -4.68 1.85 -17.00
N ASP A 128 -4.12 1.29 -18.08
CA ASP A 128 -3.16 1.98 -18.93
C ASP A 128 -3.80 2.73 -20.11
N GLY A 129 -3.12 3.81 -20.49
CA GLY A 129 -3.55 4.83 -21.45
C GLY A 129 -2.90 6.18 -21.12
N SER A 130 -2.97 6.62 -19.85
CA SER A 130 -2.26 7.80 -19.31
C SER A 130 -2.21 7.85 -17.76
N LEU A 131 -2.11 6.69 -17.10
CA LEU A 131 -2.20 6.54 -15.62
C LEU A 131 -3.48 7.14 -15.01
N VAL A 132 -4.65 6.69 -15.48
CA VAL A 132 -5.95 7.18 -15.02
C VAL A 132 -6.21 6.79 -13.56
N MET A 133 -5.93 5.53 -13.21
CA MET A 133 -6.14 4.98 -11.88
C MET A 133 -5.13 3.89 -11.56
N SER A 134 -4.69 3.84 -10.31
CA SER A 134 -3.95 2.70 -9.75
C SER A 134 -4.56 2.21 -8.43
N TYR A 135 -4.46 0.92 -8.20
CA TYR A 135 -4.95 0.24 -7.00
C TYR A 135 -3.81 -0.56 -6.39
N ASP A 136 -3.38 -0.17 -5.20
CA ASP A 136 -2.26 -0.73 -4.46
C ASP A 136 -2.80 -1.64 -3.35
N PHE A 137 -2.48 -2.94 -3.42
CA PHE A 137 -2.74 -3.91 -2.36
C PHE A 137 -1.46 -4.18 -1.58
N LYS A 138 -1.42 -3.83 -0.30
CA LYS A 138 -0.23 -3.99 0.56
C LYS A 138 -0.32 -5.30 1.34
N HIS A 139 0.65 -6.19 1.10
CA HIS A 139 0.70 -7.54 1.65
C HIS A 139 1.50 -7.58 2.96
N PHE A 140 0.89 -7.26 4.09
CA PHE A 140 1.60 -7.15 5.39
C PHE A 140 2.24 -8.44 5.89
N HIS A 141 1.78 -9.60 5.43
CA HIS A 141 2.41 -10.88 5.72
C HIS A 141 3.71 -11.10 4.93
N ARG A 142 3.96 -10.29 3.89
CA ARG A 142 5.17 -10.28 3.06
C ARG A 142 5.96 -9.00 3.29
N THR A 143 6.68 -8.96 4.40
CA THR A 143 7.62 -7.87 4.73
C THR A 143 9.07 -8.28 4.49
N LYS A 144 9.91 -7.30 4.17
CA LYS A 144 11.37 -7.43 4.13
C LYS A 144 12.02 -6.33 4.95
N THR A 145 13.13 -6.65 5.58
CA THR A 145 13.95 -5.68 6.30
C THR A 145 15.32 -5.58 5.65
N LYS A 146 15.90 -4.39 5.70
CA LYS A 146 17.23 -4.09 5.19
C LYS A 146 17.98 -3.29 6.24
N TRP A 147 19.20 -3.73 6.51
CA TRP A 147 20.18 -3.02 7.33
C TRP A 147 21.29 -2.57 6.38
N GLU A 148 21.62 -1.28 6.38
CA GLU A 148 22.67 -0.64 5.59
C GLU A 148 23.71 0.01 6.48
#